data_AF-A0A6J4JFW1-F1
#
_entry.id   AF-A0A6J4JFW1-F1
#
_cell.length_a   1.000
_cell.length_b   1.000
_cell.length_c   1.000
_cell.angle_alpha   90.00
_cell.angle_beta   90.00
_cell.angle_gamma   90.00
#
_symmetry.space_group_name_H-M   'P 1'
#
loop_
_entity.id
_entity.type
_entity.pdbx_description
1 polymer ?
#
loop_
_entity_poly.entity_id
_entity_poly.type
_entity_poly.pdbx_seq_one_letter_code
_entity_poly.pdbx_strand_id
1 'polypeptide(L)'
;MECEGCGAEAVILKTVRWRTGDRRFTLCDPCHSPLVESLWIVRGREIAAARCDSCGHWLHPGDMTELRKGAKWDGFGGVCLDCSR
;
A
#
# COMPACT_ATOMS: atom_id res chain seq x y z
N MET A 1 11.95 1.17 -8.56
CA MET A 1 10.87 0.18 -8.84
C MET A 1 9.80 0.89 -9.64
N GLU A 2 9.22 0.18 -10.62
CA GLU A 2 8.30 0.78 -11.59
C GLU A 2 6.84 0.41 -11.29
N CYS A 3 5.93 1.36 -11.48
CA CYS A 3 4.50 1.11 -11.45
C CYS A 3 4.06 0.33 -12.71
N GLU A 4 3.47 -0.85 -12.56
CA GLU A 4 2.96 -1.64 -13.69
C GLU A 4 1.77 -0.97 -14.41
N GLY A 5 1.16 0.05 -13.82
CA GLY A 5 0.03 0.79 -14.40
C GLY A 5 0.45 1.96 -15.30
N CYS A 6 1.56 2.64 -15.01
CA CYS A 6 1.97 3.85 -15.75
C CYS A 6 3.45 3.89 -16.14
N GLY A 7 4.24 2.90 -15.77
CA GLY A 7 5.68 2.87 -16.03
C GLY A 7 6.49 3.89 -15.21
N ALA A 8 5.87 4.62 -14.28
CA ALA A 8 6.58 5.60 -13.49
C ALA A 8 7.42 4.93 -12.40
N GLU A 9 8.65 5.41 -12.22
CA GLU A 9 9.44 5.10 -11.04
C GLU A 9 8.81 5.76 -9.81
N ALA A 10 8.54 4.95 -8.79
CA ALA A 10 8.00 5.43 -7.53
C ALA A 10 8.76 4.83 -6.36
N VAL A 11 8.99 5.67 -5.36
CA VAL A 11 9.64 5.27 -4.10
C VAL A 11 8.69 4.41 -3.25
N ILE A 12 7.38 4.56 -3.46
CA ILE A 12 6.34 3.84 -2.72
C ILE A 12 5.34 3.24 -3.71
N LEU A 13 5.29 1.91 -3.75
CA LEU A 13 4.33 1.14 -4.54
C LEU A 13 3.45 0.27 -3.63
N LYS A 14 2.19 0.11 -4.03
CA LYS A 14 1.25 -0.83 -3.41
C LYS A 14 1.31 -2.12 -4.19
N THR A 15 1.65 -3.22 -3.50
CA THR A 15 1.40 -4.54 -4.09
C THR A 15 -0.09 -4.84 -3.99
N VAL A 16 -0.70 -5.09 -5.13
CA VAL A 16 -2.14 -5.30 -5.27
C VAL A 16 -2.42 -6.57 -6.07
N ARG A 17 -3.65 -7.04 -5.98
CA ARG A 17 -4.22 -8.05 -6.89
C ARG A 17 -5.66 -7.67 -7.21
N TRP A 18 -6.17 -8.19 -8.33
CA TRP A 18 -7.59 -8.11 -8.64
C TRP A 18 -8.41 -8.88 -7.60
N ARG A 19 -9.59 -8.39 -7.25
CA ARG A 19 -10.52 -9.14 -6.38
C ARG A 19 -10.98 -10.45 -7.02
N THR A 20 -11.00 -10.51 -8.35
CA THR A 20 -11.39 -11.67 -9.15
C THR A 20 -10.22 -12.60 -9.51
N GLY A 21 -8.99 -12.32 -9.06
CA GLY A 21 -7.82 -13.12 -9.43
C GLY A 21 -6.67 -13.10 -8.42
N ASP A 22 -5.66 -13.92 -8.69
CA ASP A 22 -4.52 -14.10 -7.79
C ASP A 22 -3.21 -13.47 -8.30
N ARG A 23 -3.20 -12.97 -9.54
CA ARG A 23 -2.03 -12.26 -10.07
C ARG A 23 -1.78 -11.00 -9.24
N ARG A 24 -0.57 -10.91 -8.70
CA ARG A 24 -0.08 -9.75 -7.97
C ARG A 24 0.70 -8.83 -8.90
N PHE A 25 0.58 -7.53 -8.67
CA PHE A 25 1.27 -6.49 -9.42
C PHE A 25 1.45 -5.25 -8.55
N THR A 26 2.29 -4.32 -8.98
CA THR A 26 2.61 -3.10 -8.20
C THR A 26 2.05 -1.84 -8.85
N LEU A 27 1.31 -1.04 -8.08
CA LEU A 27 0.77 0.24 -8.52
C LEU A 27 1.22 1.41 -7.63
N CYS A 28 1.48 2.55 -8.23
CA CYS A 28 1.59 3.83 -7.52
C CYS A 28 0.21 4.30 -7.05
N ASP A 29 0.17 5.27 -6.12
CA ASP A 29 -1.10 5.80 -5.60
C ASP A 29 -2.03 6.35 -6.70
N PRO A 30 -1.54 7.15 -7.68
CA PRO A 30 -2.37 7.61 -8.80
C PRO A 30 -3.02 6.49 -9.62
N CYS A 31 -2.30 5.39 -9.87
CA CYS A 31 -2.85 4.26 -10.62
C CYS A 31 -3.77 3.38 -9.78
N HIS A 32 -3.54 3.29 -8.47
CA HIS A 32 -4.36 2.51 -7.55
C HIS A 32 -5.70 3.18 -7.25
N SER A 33 -5.68 4.50 -6.98
CA SER A 33 -6.85 5.27 -6.56
C SER A 33 -8.12 5.04 -7.42
N PRO A 34 -8.07 5.09 -8.77
CA PRO A 34 -9.26 4.85 -9.59
C PRO A 34 -9.73 3.39 -9.60
N LEU A 35 -8.90 2.44 -9.20
CA LEU A 35 -9.17 1.00 -9.26
C LEU A 35 -9.46 0.38 -7.89
N VAL A 36 -9.59 1.22 -6.86
CA VAL A 36 -9.55 0.80 -5.47
C VAL A 36 -10.64 -0.20 -5.07
N GLU A 37 -11.82 -0.13 -5.70
CA GLU A 37 -12.92 -1.07 -5.42
C GLU A 37 -12.75 -2.43 -6.11
N SER A 38 -11.87 -2.50 -7.11
CA SER A 38 -11.58 -3.71 -7.89
C SER A 38 -10.33 -4.44 -7.42
N LEU A 39 -9.56 -3.82 -6.53
CA LEU A 39 -8.26 -4.31 -6.09
C LEU A 39 -8.25 -4.63 -4.59
N TRP A 40 -7.37 -5.54 -4.21
CA TRP A 40 -6.96 -5.76 -2.83
C TRP A 40 -5.48 -5.45 -2.68
N ILE A 41 -5.14 -4.65 -1.66
CA ILE A 41 -3.75 -4.45 -1.25
C ILE A 41 -3.31 -5.72 -0.52
N VAL A 42 -2.21 -6.32 -0.97
CA VAL A 42 -1.68 -7.58 -0.41
C VAL A 42 -0.22 -7.43 -0.04
N ARG A 43 0.31 -8.37 0.75
CA ARG A 43 1.75 -8.43 1.01
C ARG A 43 2.48 -8.79 -0.28
N GLY A 44 3.30 -7.86 -0.75
CA GLY A 44 4.29 -8.09 -1.78
C GLY A 44 5.65 -8.43 -1.21
N ARG A 45 6.53 -8.83 -2.12
CA ARG A 45 7.91 -9.19 -1.81
C ARG A 45 8.83 -7.97 -1.75
N GLU A 46 8.43 -6.85 -2.37
CA GLU A 46 9.33 -5.71 -2.59
C GLU A 46 8.91 -4.42 -1.85
N ILE A 47 7.63 -4.02 -1.86
CA ILE A 47 7.12 -2.91 -1.03
C ILE A 47 5.69 -3.24 -0.58
N ALA A 48 5.50 -3.38 0.73
CA ALA A 48 4.18 -3.21 1.33
C ALA A 48 4.07 -1.73 1.73
N ALA A 49 2.89 -1.13 1.56
CA ALA A 49 2.61 0.22 2.03
C ALA A 49 1.59 0.12 3.16
N ALA A 50 1.88 0.74 4.29
CA ALA A 50 0.99 0.85 5.42
C ALA A 50 0.60 2.32 5.60
N ARG A 51 -0.68 2.58 5.83
CA ARG A 51 -1.16 3.94 6.09
C ARG A 51 -1.09 4.23 7.58
N CYS A 52 -0.40 5.30 7.96
CA CYS A 52 -0.49 5.82 9.32
C CYS A 52 -1.89 6.40 9.55
N ASP A 53 -2.57 6.00 10.64
CA ASP A 53 -3.89 6.50 10.99
C ASP A 53 -3.84 7.94 11.49
N SER A 54 -2.71 8.36 12.06
CA SER A 54 -2.55 9.69 12.64
C SER A 54 -2.25 10.75 11.58
N CYS A 55 -1.28 10.51 10.68
CA CYS A 55 -0.91 11.48 9.64
C CYS A 55 -1.47 11.17 8.25
N GLY A 56 -2.05 9.98 8.04
CA GLY A 56 -2.61 9.57 6.75
C GLY A 56 -1.58 9.21 5.68
N HIS A 57 -0.28 9.33 5.96
CA HIS A 57 0.78 8.99 5.02
C HIS A 57 0.91 7.48 4.82
N TRP A 58 1.21 7.09 3.59
CA TRP A 58 1.60 5.73 3.25
C TRP A 58 3.11 5.59 3.44
N LEU A 59 3.51 4.61 4.23
CA LEU A 59 4.90 4.38 4.65
C LEU A 59 5.26 2.91 4.47
N HIS A 60 6.55 2.61 4.56
CA HIS A 60 6.97 1.23 4.63
C HIS A 60 6.51 0.62 5.97
N PRO A 61 6.02 -0.63 6.02
CA PRO A 61 5.63 -1.30 7.25
C PRO A 61 6.74 -1.35 8.31
N GLY A 62 8.02 -1.36 7.90
CA GLY A 62 9.14 -1.25 8.82
C GLY A 62 9.18 0.09 9.59
N ASP A 63 8.56 1.13 9.04
CA ASP A 63 8.46 2.46 9.66
C ASP A 63 7.18 2.61 10.51
N MET A 64 6.47 1.49 10.75
CA MET A 64 5.26 1.45 11.55
C MET A 64 5.56 0.85 12.92
N THR A 65 5.16 1.54 13.98
CA THR A 65 5.19 1.05 15.36
C THR A 65 4.14 -0.03 15.57
N GLU A 66 2.98 0.14 14.95
CA GLU A 66 1.89 -0.82 14.96
C GLU A 66 1.40 -1.11 13.53
N LEU A 67 1.20 -2.39 13.23
CA LEU A 67 0.68 -2.86 11.95
C LEU A 67 -0.55 -3.74 12.17
N ARG A 68 -1.70 -3.23 11.75
CA ARG A 68 -2.93 -4.00 11.61
C ARG A 68 -3.32 -4.19 10.15
N LYS A 69 -3.95 -5.32 9.86
CA LYS A 69 -4.64 -5.57 8.58
C LYS A 69 -6.03 -4.93 8.61
N GLY A 70 -6.59 -4.65 7.45
CA GLY A 70 -7.95 -4.12 7.33
C GLY A 70 -8.04 -2.61 7.55
N ALA A 71 -6.95 -1.89 7.27
CA ALA A 71 -7.01 -0.44 7.12
C ALA A 71 -7.74 -0.08 5.82
N LYS A 72 -7.85 1.23 5.53
CA LYS A 72 -8.52 1.74 4.32
C LYS A 72 -8.06 0.96 3.08
N TRP A 73 -9.02 0.47 2.29
CA TRP A 73 -8.81 -0.29 1.06
C TRP A 73 -8.15 -1.66 1.25
N ASP A 74 -8.50 -2.34 2.35
CA ASP A 74 -7.96 -3.65 2.72
C ASP A 74 -6.43 -3.66 2.93
N GLY A 75 -5.83 -2.47 3.08
CA GLY A 75 -4.40 -2.28 3.28
C GLY A 75 -3.93 -2.53 4.72
N PHE A 76 -2.62 -2.38 4.92
CA PHE A 76 -2.04 -2.28 6.25
C PHE A 76 -2.23 -0.87 6.80
N GLY A 77 -2.41 -0.75 8.11
CA GLY A 77 -2.42 0.54 8.79
C GLY A 77 -2.04 0.43 10.25
N GLY A 78 -1.98 1.57 10.93
CA GLY A 78 -1.55 1.68 12.33
C GLY A 78 -0.86 3.01 12.57
N VAL A 79 0.08 3.07 13.51
CA VAL A 79 0.81 4.32 13.84
C VAL A 79 2.25 4.21 13.36
N CYS A 80 2.76 5.26 12.69
CA CYS A 80 4.15 5.32 12.27
C CYS A 80 5.09 5.72 13.41
N LEU A 81 6.38 5.39 13.26
CA LEU A 81 7.43 5.71 14.23
C LEU A 81 7.48 7.21 14.58
N ASP A 82 7.25 8.08 13.59
CA ASP A 82 7.24 9.53 13.81
C ASP A 82 6.02 10.01 14.59
N CYS A 83 4.84 9.41 14.36
CA CYS A 83 3.62 9.77 15.08
C CYS A 83 3.49 9.09 16.45
N SER A 84 4.31 8.08 16.75
CA SER A 84 4.35 7.43 18.06
C SER A 84 5.39 8.04 19.02
N ARG A 85 6.10 9.08 18.59
CA ARG A 85 7.01 9.88 19.43
C ARG A 85 6.24 10.98 20.14
#